data_AF-A0A6N9BE06-F1
#
_entry.id   AF-A0A6N9BE06-F1
#
_cell.length_a   1.000
_cell.length_b   1.000
_cell.length_c   1.000
_cell.angle_alpha   90.00
_cell.angle_beta   90.00
_cell.angle_gamma   90.00
#
_symmetry.space_group_name_H-M   'P 1'
#
loop_
_entity.id
_entity.type
_entity.pdbx_description
1 polymer ?
#
loop_
_entity_poly.entity_id
_entity_poly.type
_entity_poly.pdbx_seq_one_letter_code
_entity_poly.pdbx_strand_id
1 'polypeptide(L)'
;PAGRYLASRGLDLEDARAAGLRFRPDVWVQVDGDKRELPALLAPIRALDGTLEGLQRIFLDAQGSKAPIPDPKRTSGRLFTGAVRWPATGAGRMVLTEGIEDALAVMRALGAGGRRNIAVAAAISAGRVHRVGLPPDIRRVTLLQDRDRAGEQAWVALCREHAGSALLLDRIVPRAKDANDELLALGPAGFRARLAAQGLPG
;
A
#
# COMPACT_ATOMS: atom_id res chain seq x y z
N PRO A 1 12.98 13.83 7.95
CA PRO A 1 12.11 13.75 6.73
C PRO A 1 11.00 12.69 6.82
N ALA A 2 11.32 11.39 6.87
CA ALA A 2 10.30 10.33 6.78
C ALA A 2 9.23 10.36 7.89
N GLY A 3 9.61 10.60 9.14
CA GLY A 3 8.62 10.73 10.23
C GLY A 3 7.64 11.88 10.01
N ARG A 4 8.13 13.03 9.53
CA ARG A 4 7.27 14.18 9.18
C ARG A 4 6.36 13.88 7.98
N TYR A 5 6.88 13.16 6.99
CA TYR A 5 6.11 12.71 5.83
C TYR A 5 4.94 11.79 6.19
N LEU A 6 5.19 10.81 7.05
CA LEU A 6 4.13 9.92 7.51
C LEU A 6 3.12 10.67 8.37
N ALA A 7 3.60 11.50 9.32
CA ALA A 7 2.75 12.27 10.21
C ALA A 7 1.85 13.27 9.47
N SER A 8 2.36 13.99 8.46
CA SER A 8 1.56 14.93 7.65
C SER A 8 0.47 14.23 6.84
N ARG A 9 0.58 12.91 6.66
CA ARG A 9 -0.41 12.04 6.02
C ARG A 9 -1.27 11.25 7.01
N GLY A 10 -1.16 11.52 8.31
CA GLY A 10 -1.88 10.77 9.35
C GLY A 10 -1.45 9.30 9.49
N LEU A 11 -0.31 8.94 8.90
CA LEU A 11 0.22 7.58 8.87
C LEU A 11 1.14 7.31 10.06
N ASP A 12 1.11 6.08 10.54
CA ASP A 12 1.87 5.67 11.71
C ASP A 12 3.26 5.12 11.34
N LEU A 13 4.27 5.54 12.09
CA LEU A 13 5.66 5.13 11.86
C LEU A 13 5.90 3.65 12.23
N GLU A 14 5.21 3.13 13.23
CA GLU A 14 5.31 1.73 13.64
C GLU A 14 4.72 0.82 12.56
N ASP A 15 3.59 1.21 11.95
CA ASP A 15 3.01 0.49 10.82
C ASP A 15 4.00 0.47 9.64
N ALA A 16 4.63 1.59 9.31
CA ALA A 16 5.66 1.63 8.28
C ALA A 16 6.83 0.69 8.61
N ARG A 17 7.32 0.70 9.85
CA ARG A 17 8.41 -0.18 10.29
C ARG A 17 8.03 -1.65 10.24
N ALA A 18 6.79 -1.99 10.56
CA ALA A 18 6.26 -3.35 10.54
C ALA A 18 6.29 -3.98 9.15
N ALA A 19 6.07 -3.20 8.08
CA ALA A 19 6.27 -3.65 6.70
C ALA A 19 7.73 -3.58 6.22
N GLY A 20 8.67 -3.25 7.10
CA GLY A 20 10.09 -3.18 6.76
C GLY A 20 10.50 -1.90 6.04
N LEU A 21 9.70 -0.83 6.07
CA LEU A 21 10.11 0.44 5.47
C LEU A 21 11.30 1.03 6.24
N ARG A 22 12.23 1.64 5.51
CA ARG A 22 13.46 2.23 6.06
C ARG A 22 13.72 3.60 5.46
N PHE A 23 14.21 4.53 6.25
CA PHE A 23 14.63 5.84 5.76
C PHE A 23 16.12 5.83 5.43
N ARG A 24 16.49 6.49 4.33
CA ARG A 24 17.88 6.77 3.96
C ARG A 24 18.02 8.24 3.56
N PRO A 25 19.00 8.99 4.09
CA PRO A 25 19.18 10.41 3.78
C PRO A 25 19.79 10.68 2.38
N ASP A 26 20.43 9.66 1.79
CA ASP A 26 21.45 9.75 0.76
C ASP A 26 21.18 8.79 -0.40
N VAL A 27 19.96 8.80 -0.96
CA VAL A 27 19.57 7.88 -2.03
C VAL A 27 19.75 8.51 -3.39
N TRP A 28 20.52 7.84 -4.25
CA TRP A 28 20.75 8.28 -5.61
C TRP A 28 19.48 8.28 -6.48
N VAL A 29 19.31 9.34 -7.25
CA VAL A 29 18.24 9.53 -8.23
C VAL A 29 18.71 10.34 -9.43
N GLN A 30 18.25 9.96 -10.63
CA GLN A 30 18.48 10.72 -11.86
C GLN A 30 17.33 11.73 -12.05
N VAL A 31 17.62 13.02 -12.15
CA VAL A 31 16.65 14.10 -12.33
C VAL A 31 17.14 14.95 -13.48
N ASP A 32 16.37 14.98 -14.58
CA ASP A 32 16.65 15.83 -15.75
C ASP A 32 18.07 15.68 -16.33
N GLY A 33 18.61 14.46 -16.30
CA GLY A 33 19.97 14.18 -16.79
C GLY A 33 21.07 14.34 -15.73
N ASP A 34 20.76 14.86 -14.56
CA ASP A 34 21.69 14.99 -13.43
C ASP A 34 21.50 13.90 -12.38
N LYS A 35 22.62 13.48 -11.78
CA LYS A 35 22.63 12.55 -10.66
C LYS A 35 22.60 13.33 -9.33
N ARG A 36 21.59 13.10 -8.50
CA ARG A 36 21.41 13.75 -7.18
C ARG A 36 21.27 12.70 -6.06
N GLU A 37 21.66 13.07 -4.85
CA GLU A 37 21.31 12.31 -3.64
C GLU A 37 20.16 13.01 -2.92
N LEU A 38 19.10 12.26 -2.63
CA LEU A 38 17.95 12.78 -1.91
C LEU A 38 17.54 11.85 -0.76
N PRO A 39 16.96 12.39 0.32
CA PRO A 39 16.31 11.59 1.33
C PRO A 39 15.21 10.73 0.71
N ALA A 40 15.08 9.47 1.11
CA ALA A 40 13.99 8.61 0.64
C ALA A 40 13.49 7.65 1.72
N LEU A 41 12.19 7.37 1.65
CA LEU A 41 11.58 6.23 2.32
C LEU A 41 11.64 5.03 1.36
N LEU A 42 12.28 3.97 1.81
CA LEU A 42 12.51 2.74 1.08
C LEU A 42 11.51 1.69 1.54
N ALA A 43 10.82 1.06 0.60
CA ALA A 43 9.84 0.03 0.87
C ALA A 43 10.19 -1.27 0.13
N PRO A 44 10.51 -2.36 0.85
CA PRO A 44 10.88 -3.62 0.24
C PRO A 44 9.65 -4.31 -0.36
N ILE A 45 9.79 -4.77 -1.59
CA ILE A 45 8.74 -5.51 -2.31
C ILE A 45 9.14 -6.98 -2.29
N ARG A 46 8.33 -7.82 -1.64
CA ARG A 46 8.68 -9.23 -1.39
C ARG A 46 7.61 -10.19 -1.89
N ALA A 47 8.07 -11.31 -2.42
CA ALA A 47 7.25 -12.50 -2.67
C ALA A 47 6.79 -13.13 -1.34
N LEU A 48 5.93 -14.15 -1.44
CA LEU A 48 5.37 -14.84 -0.27
C LEU A 48 6.42 -15.61 0.54
N ASP A 49 7.47 -16.09 -0.11
CA ASP A 49 8.61 -16.77 0.52
C ASP A 49 9.63 -15.80 1.16
N GLY A 50 9.36 -14.49 1.10
CA GLY A 50 10.25 -13.45 1.61
C GLY A 50 11.31 -12.98 0.62
N THR A 51 11.43 -13.59 -0.56
CA THR A 51 12.37 -13.18 -1.62
C THR A 51 12.16 -11.71 -1.97
N LEU A 52 13.25 -10.93 -1.97
CA LEU A 52 13.22 -9.51 -2.35
C LEU A 52 13.15 -9.40 -3.87
N GLU A 53 12.00 -8.97 -4.38
CA GLU A 53 11.75 -8.80 -5.82
C GLU A 53 11.97 -7.37 -6.29
N GLY A 54 11.93 -6.40 -5.37
CA GLY A 54 12.25 -5.01 -5.68
C GLY A 54 12.18 -4.05 -4.51
N LEU A 55 12.28 -2.77 -4.85
CA LEU A 55 12.33 -1.67 -3.90
C LEU A 55 11.60 -0.47 -4.48
N GLN A 56 10.57 0.02 -3.77
CA GLN A 56 10.00 1.35 -4.03
C GLN A 56 10.74 2.38 -3.18
N ARG A 57 11.10 3.50 -3.80
CA ARG A 57 11.70 4.69 -3.19
C ARG A 57 10.71 5.84 -3.31
N ILE A 58 10.30 6.38 -2.17
CA ILE A 58 9.55 7.62 -2.10
C ILE A 58 10.55 8.70 -1.70
N PHE A 59 11.00 9.50 -2.67
CA PHE A 59 11.95 10.58 -2.45
C PHE A 59 11.26 11.73 -1.71
N LEU A 60 11.95 12.28 -0.73
CA LEU A 60 11.46 13.29 0.18
C LEU A 60 12.36 14.52 0.16
N ASP A 61 11.78 15.68 0.46
CA ASP A 61 12.54 16.88 0.78
C ASP A 61 12.95 16.92 2.27
N ALA A 62 13.70 17.95 2.66
CA ALA A 62 14.15 18.12 4.03
C ALA A 62 12.97 18.38 5.01
N GLN A 63 11.88 18.95 4.50
CA GLN A 63 10.69 19.33 5.25
C GLN A 63 9.80 18.11 5.56
N GLY A 64 9.96 17.02 4.81
CA GLY A 64 9.15 15.82 4.95
C GLY A 64 7.94 15.81 4.03
N SER A 65 8.04 16.42 2.85
CA SER A 65 7.11 16.26 1.75
C SER A 65 7.76 15.40 0.65
N LYS A 66 7.00 15.04 -0.38
CA LYS A 66 7.59 14.42 -1.58
C LYS A 66 8.58 15.39 -2.21
N ALA A 67 9.74 14.89 -2.60
CA ALA A 67 10.76 15.71 -3.26
C ALA A 67 10.18 16.38 -4.53
N PRO A 68 10.52 17.64 -4.81
CA PRO A 68 10.06 18.37 -5.99
C PRO A 68 10.83 17.94 -7.24
N ILE A 69 10.69 16.67 -7.61
CA ILE A 69 11.29 16.06 -8.79
C ILE A 69 10.23 15.37 -9.64
N PRO A 70 10.46 15.18 -10.96
CA PRO A 70 9.62 14.32 -11.76
C PRO A 70 9.61 12.89 -11.18
N ASP A 71 8.40 12.36 -11.00
CA ASP A 71 8.12 11.05 -10.41
C ASP A 71 8.90 10.79 -9.09
N PRO A 72 8.43 11.34 -7.96
CA PRO A 72 9.09 11.15 -6.67
C PRO A 72 8.90 9.73 -6.10
N LYS A 73 8.14 8.85 -6.75
CA LYS A 73 7.94 7.45 -6.34
C LYS A 73 8.53 6.49 -7.37
N ARG A 74 9.78 6.09 -7.19
CA ARG A 74 10.46 5.22 -8.17
C ARG A 74 10.59 3.80 -7.68
N THR A 75 10.24 2.86 -8.54
CA THR A 75 10.36 1.44 -8.23
C THR A 75 11.43 0.79 -9.10
N SER A 76 12.18 -0.14 -8.52
CA SER A 76 13.19 -0.95 -9.22
C SER A 76 13.04 -2.41 -8.85
N GLY A 77 13.41 -3.30 -9.77
CA GLY A 77 13.37 -4.74 -9.57
C GLY A 77 12.36 -5.42 -10.50
N ARG A 78 12.41 -6.75 -10.50
CA ARG A 78 11.45 -7.60 -11.22
C ARG A 78 10.43 -8.06 -10.21
N LEU A 79 9.37 -7.29 -10.10
CA LEU A 79 8.44 -7.35 -9.00
C LEU A 79 7.41 -8.51 -9.08
N PHE A 80 7.68 -9.56 -9.87
CA PHE A 80 6.78 -10.66 -10.24
C PHE A 80 5.44 -10.71 -9.51
N THR A 81 5.43 -11.32 -8.31
CA THR A 81 4.25 -11.44 -7.42
C THR A 81 4.39 -10.61 -6.15
N GLY A 82 5.47 -9.86 -6.05
CA GLY A 82 5.88 -9.15 -4.86
C GLY A 82 5.01 -7.95 -4.54
N ALA A 83 4.88 -7.71 -3.24
CA ALA A 83 4.18 -6.56 -2.68
C ALA A 83 4.91 -6.06 -1.42
N VAL A 84 4.57 -4.86 -0.96
CA VAL A 84 4.90 -4.43 0.42
C VAL A 84 3.80 -5.00 1.31
N ARG A 85 4.17 -5.71 2.38
CA ARG A 85 3.23 -6.61 3.09
C ARG A 85 3.19 -6.35 4.58
N TRP A 86 1.97 -6.41 5.13
CA TRP A 86 1.67 -6.55 6.55
C TRP A 86 0.96 -7.89 6.75
N PRO A 87 1.70 -8.95 7.12
CA PRO A 87 1.12 -10.27 7.29
C PRO A 87 0.19 -10.32 8.50
N ALA A 88 -0.80 -11.20 8.42
CA ALA A 88 -1.73 -11.52 9.50
C ALA A 88 -1.79 -13.04 9.67
N THR A 89 -2.22 -13.50 10.84
CA THR A 89 -2.30 -14.94 11.16
C THR A 89 -3.75 -15.40 11.14
N GLY A 90 -4.08 -16.44 10.37
CA GLY A 90 -5.39 -17.12 10.47
C GLY A 90 -6.59 -16.32 9.94
N ALA A 91 -6.33 -15.29 9.13
CA ALA A 91 -7.30 -14.29 8.69
C ALA A 91 -8.30 -14.78 7.62
N GLY A 92 -7.83 -15.63 6.70
CA GLY A 92 -8.53 -15.92 5.45
C GLY A 92 -8.86 -14.70 4.58
N ARG A 93 -8.42 -13.50 4.97
CA ARG A 93 -8.76 -12.20 4.40
C ARG A 93 -7.53 -11.37 4.13
N MET A 94 -7.50 -10.74 2.96
CA MET A 94 -6.48 -9.80 2.57
C MET A 94 -7.10 -8.53 2.00
N VAL A 95 -6.54 -7.37 2.36
CA VAL A 95 -6.78 -6.11 1.67
C VAL A 95 -5.61 -5.84 0.73
N LEU A 96 -5.92 -5.60 -0.53
CA LEU A 96 -4.97 -5.10 -1.52
C LEU A 96 -5.18 -3.61 -1.71
N THR A 97 -4.09 -2.86 -1.79
CA THR A 97 -4.09 -1.44 -2.18
C THR A 97 -3.14 -1.23 -3.36
N GLU A 98 -3.33 -0.13 -4.07
CA GLU A 98 -2.43 0.25 -5.17
C GLU A 98 -1.13 0.83 -4.62
N GLY A 99 -1.24 1.73 -3.65
CA GLY A 99 -0.12 2.45 -3.01
C GLY A 99 0.20 2.02 -1.58
N ILE A 100 1.42 2.37 -1.15
CA ILE A 100 1.91 2.11 0.22
C ILE A 100 1.19 3.00 1.23
N GLU A 101 0.94 4.26 0.89
CA GLU A 101 0.25 5.19 1.77
C GLU A 101 -1.19 4.75 2.06
N ASP A 102 -1.88 4.17 1.08
CA ASP A 102 -3.22 3.61 1.24
C ASP A 102 -3.21 2.35 2.11
N ALA A 103 -2.24 1.47 1.92
CA ALA A 103 -2.07 0.31 2.81
C ALA A 103 -1.79 0.74 4.25
N LEU A 104 -0.93 1.74 4.45
CA LEU A 104 -0.68 2.32 5.77
C LEU A 104 -1.94 2.97 6.36
N ALA A 105 -2.78 3.59 5.53
CA ALA A 105 -4.03 4.16 5.97
C ALA A 105 -5.02 3.08 6.45
N VAL A 106 -5.09 1.94 5.74
CA VAL A 106 -5.84 0.76 6.18
C VAL A 106 -5.28 0.22 7.49
N MET A 107 -3.96 0.04 7.59
CA MET A 107 -3.31 -0.42 8.82
C MET A 107 -3.66 0.49 10.00
N ARG A 108 -3.64 1.81 9.80
CA ARG A 108 -4.04 2.79 10.81
C ARG A 108 -5.50 2.62 11.22
N ALA A 109 -6.39 2.41 10.26
CA ALA A 109 -7.82 2.22 10.49
C ALA A 109 -8.15 0.89 11.17
N LEU A 110 -7.46 -0.22 10.86
CA LEU A 110 -7.68 -1.53 11.48
C LEU A 110 -7.24 -1.56 12.95
N GLY A 111 -6.22 -0.80 13.34
CA GLY A 111 -5.67 -0.83 14.70
C GLY A 111 -5.26 -2.24 15.18
N ALA A 112 -5.02 -2.42 16.48
CA ALA A 112 -4.42 -3.66 16.98
C ALA A 112 -5.27 -4.93 16.74
N GLY A 113 -6.61 -4.82 16.78
CA GLY A 113 -7.53 -5.93 16.58
C GLY A 113 -7.54 -6.42 15.13
N GLY A 114 -7.90 -5.55 14.19
CA GLY A 114 -7.98 -5.91 12.77
C GLY A 114 -6.64 -6.34 12.17
N ARG A 115 -5.51 -5.76 12.59
CA ARG A 115 -4.16 -6.09 12.09
C ARG A 115 -3.74 -7.55 12.32
N ARG A 116 -4.34 -8.23 13.30
CA ARG A 116 -4.03 -9.64 13.57
C ARG A 116 -4.75 -10.59 12.62
N ASN A 117 -5.89 -10.15 12.08
CA ASN A 117 -6.85 -10.99 11.37
C ASN A 117 -7.11 -10.55 9.93
N ILE A 118 -6.42 -9.52 9.42
CA ILE A 118 -6.52 -9.06 8.04
C ILE A 118 -5.11 -8.77 7.54
N ALA A 119 -4.66 -9.53 6.55
CA ALA A 119 -3.41 -9.23 5.87
C ALA A 119 -3.60 -7.99 4.99
N VAL A 120 -2.58 -7.15 4.87
CA VAL A 120 -2.61 -5.98 3.97
C VAL A 120 -1.41 -6.03 3.05
N ALA A 121 -1.60 -5.72 1.77
CA ALA A 121 -0.50 -5.63 0.83
C ALA A 121 -0.67 -4.48 -0.18
N ALA A 122 0.39 -3.72 -0.41
CA ALA A 122 0.44 -2.69 -1.44
C ALA A 122 1.07 -3.26 -2.72
N ALA A 123 0.33 -3.19 -3.82
CA ALA A 123 0.73 -3.70 -5.13
C ALA A 123 1.77 -2.82 -5.83
N ILE A 124 2.03 -1.62 -5.31
CA ILE A 124 2.94 -0.56 -5.83
C ILE A 124 2.34 0.23 -7.00
N SER A 125 1.43 -0.36 -7.78
CA SER A 125 0.62 0.36 -8.76
C SER A 125 -0.67 -0.39 -9.11
N ALA A 126 -1.66 0.35 -9.63
CA ALA A 126 -2.93 -0.16 -10.16
C ALA A 126 -2.74 -1.38 -11.10
N GLY A 127 -1.83 -1.24 -12.06
CA GLY A 127 -1.55 -2.26 -13.08
C GLY A 127 -0.94 -3.55 -12.54
N ARG A 128 -0.64 -3.64 -11.24
CA ARG A 128 -0.02 -4.80 -10.61
C ARG A 128 -0.93 -5.52 -9.61
N VAL A 129 -2.07 -4.94 -9.25
CA VAL A 129 -2.97 -5.49 -8.21
C VAL A 129 -3.29 -6.97 -8.46
N HIS A 130 -3.63 -7.35 -9.70
CA HIS A 130 -3.94 -8.73 -10.09
C HIS A 130 -2.77 -9.72 -9.99
N ARG A 131 -1.52 -9.24 -9.92
CA ARG A 131 -0.32 -10.11 -9.89
C ARG A 131 0.19 -10.39 -8.49
N VAL A 132 -0.33 -9.69 -7.47
CA VAL A 132 0.16 -9.84 -6.11
C VAL A 132 -0.08 -11.27 -5.63
N GLY A 133 0.99 -11.94 -5.18
CA GLY A 133 0.90 -13.29 -4.66
C GLY A 133 0.00 -13.34 -3.42
N LEU A 134 -0.98 -14.23 -3.44
CA LEU A 134 -1.92 -14.44 -2.34
C LEU A 134 -1.48 -15.63 -1.48
N PRO A 135 -1.36 -15.48 -0.16
CA PRO A 135 -1.09 -16.60 0.73
C PRO A 135 -2.14 -17.72 0.56
N PRO A 136 -1.76 -19.01 0.70
CA PRO A 136 -2.66 -20.14 0.44
C PRO A 136 -3.91 -20.22 1.32
N ASP A 137 -3.90 -19.57 2.48
CA ASP A 137 -5.03 -19.51 3.42
C ASP A 137 -6.03 -18.41 3.08
N ILE A 138 -5.71 -17.48 2.16
CA ILE A 138 -6.64 -16.43 1.73
C ILE A 138 -7.84 -17.03 1.00
N ARG A 139 -9.02 -16.59 1.40
CA ARG A 139 -10.32 -16.95 0.82
C ARG A 139 -11.10 -15.73 0.34
N ARG A 140 -10.83 -14.56 0.90
CA ARG A 140 -11.42 -13.29 0.49
C ARG A 140 -10.35 -12.22 0.27
N VAL A 141 -10.45 -11.52 -0.85
CA VAL A 141 -9.61 -10.38 -1.18
C VAL A 141 -10.50 -9.16 -1.37
N THR A 142 -10.21 -8.11 -0.61
CA THR A 142 -10.82 -6.79 -0.76
C THR A 142 -9.83 -5.87 -1.45
N LEU A 143 -10.13 -5.38 -2.64
CA LEU A 143 -9.38 -4.28 -3.24
C LEU A 143 -9.87 -2.96 -2.66
N LEU A 144 -9.00 -2.24 -1.96
CA LEU A 144 -9.20 -0.83 -1.68
C LEU A 144 -8.78 -0.05 -2.92
N GLN A 145 -9.77 0.30 -3.72
CA GLN A 145 -9.59 0.85 -5.05
C GLN A 145 -9.46 2.37 -4.98
N ASP A 146 -8.46 2.95 -5.64
CA ASP A 146 -8.42 4.41 -5.80
C ASP A 146 -9.61 4.85 -6.65
N ARG A 147 -10.11 6.07 -6.38
CA ARG A 147 -11.30 6.63 -7.04
C ARG A 147 -10.93 7.29 -8.36
N ASP A 148 -10.31 6.52 -9.25
CA ASP A 148 -9.97 6.93 -10.60
C ASP A 148 -10.08 5.79 -11.61
N ARG A 149 -9.78 6.09 -12.88
CA ARG A 149 -9.84 5.13 -13.98
C ARG A 149 -8.82 3.99 -13.82
N ALA A 150 -7.66 4.25 -13.24
CA ALA A 150 -6.63 3.23 -13.06
C ALA A 150 -7.07 2.21 -12.01
N GLY A 151 -7.69 2.67 -10.91
CA GLY A 151 -8.28 1.80 -9.91
C GLY A 151 -9.42 0.95 -10.45
N GLU A 152 -10.30 1.51 -11.28
CA GLU A 152 -11.35 0.73 -11.94
C GLU A 152 -10.77 -0.39 -12.83
N GLN A 153 -9.71 -0.08 -13.58
CA GLN A 153 -9.00 -1.07 -14.41
C GLN A 153 -8.31 -2.13 -13.56
N ALA A 154 -7.73 -1.75 -12.41
CA ALA A 154 -7.13 -2.67 -11.45
C ALA A 154 -8.15 -3.69 -10.93
N TRP A 155 -9.35 -3.22 -10.58
CA TRP A 155 -10.46 -4.09 -10.18
C TRP A 155 -10.85 -5.09 -11.27
N VAL A 156 -11.05 -4.62 -12.50
CA VAL A 156 -11.41 -5.49 -13.63
C VAL A 156 -10.33 -6.53 -13.91
N ALA A 157 -9.06 -6.13 -13.86
CA ALA A 157 -7.94 -7.04 -14.04
C ALA A 157 -7.89 -8.10 -12.93
N LEU A 158 -8.10 -7.71 -11.67
CA LEU A 158 -8.13 -8.64 -10.53
C LEU A 158 -9.24 -9.68 -10.67
N CYS A 159 -10.45 -9.24 -11.04
CA CYS A 159 -11.58 -10.15 -11.29
C CYS A 159 -11.32 -11.11 -12.44
N ARG A 160 -10.68 -10.65 -13.53
CA ARG A 160 -10.33 -11.52 -14.67
C ARG A 160 -9.28 -12.56 -14.30
N GLU A 161 -8.23 -12.15 -13.60
CA GLU A 161 -7.13 -13.05 -13.21
C GLU A 161 -7.63 -14.22 -12.34
N HIS A 162 -8.58 -13.94 -11.44
CA HIS A 162 -9.12 -14.94 -10.53
C HIS A 162 -10.50 -15.46 -10.93
N ALA A 163 -10.90 -15.26 -12.19
CA ALA A 163 -12.15 -15.79 -12.72
C ALA A 163 -12.16 -17.32 -12.65
N GLY A 164 -13.22 -17.89 -12.07
CA GLY A 164 -13.35 -19.34 -11.86
C GLY A 164 -12.59 -19.89 -10.65
N SER A 165 -11.91 -19.04 -9.87
CA SER A 165 -11.37 -19.43 -8.56
C SER A 165 -12.46 -19.41 -7.48
N ALA A 166 -12.20 -20.10 -6.36
CA ALA A 166 -13.05 -20.03 -5.17
C ALA A 166 -12.83 -18.77 -4.32
N LEU A 167 -12.01 -17.81 -4.78
CA LEU A 167 -11.75 -16.57 -4.05
C LEU A 167 -12.96 -15.66 -4.10
N LEU A 168 -13.37 -15.17 -2.93
CA LEU A 168 -14.36 -14.11 -2.82
C LEU A 168 -13.65 -12.77 -3.05
N LEU A 169 -13.99 -12.11 -4.16
CA LEU A 169 -13.47 -10.77 -4.45
C LEU A 169 -14.52 -9.72 -4.14
N ASP A 170 -14.13 -8.68 -3.43
CA ASP A 170 -14.90 -7.46 -3.29
C ASP A 170 -13.99 -6.23 -3.41
N ARG A 171 -14.59 -5.05 -3.58
CA ARG A 171 -13.87 -3.79 -3.60
C ARG A 171 -14.52 -2.77 -2.68
N ILE A 172 -13.69 -1.92 -2.12
CA ILE A 172 -14.07 -0.73 -1.38
C ILE A 172 -13.54 0.48 -2.14
N VAL A 173 -14.40 1.46 -2.39
CA VAL A 173 -14.02 2.72 -3.04
C VAL A 173 -14.18 3.86 -2.02
N PRO A 174 -13.12 4.63 -1.72
CA PRO A 174 -13.21 5.75 -0.80
C PRO A 174 -14.11 6.85 -1.39
N ARG A 175 -14.67 7.71 -0.53
CA ARG A 175 -15.35 8.93 -1.00
C ARG A 175 -14.36 9.97 -1.50
N ALA A 176 -13.20 10.05 -0.83
CA ALA A 176 -12.09 10.86 -1.26
C ALA A 176 -11.42 10.26 -2.51
N LYS A 177 -10.32 10.86 -2.95
CA LYS A 177 -9.57 10.37 -4.10
C LYS A 177 -8.96 8.98 -3.84
N ASP A 178 -8.35 8.82 -2.68
CA ASP A 178 -7.71 7.58 -2.24
C ASP A 178 -7.98 7.36 -0.74
N ALA A 179 -7.45 6.26 -0.20
CA ALA A 179 -7.68 5.91 1.20
C ALA A 179 -6.88 6.77 2.17
N ASN A 180 -5.69 7.24 1.77
CA ASN A 180 -4.94 8.17 2.59
C ASN A 180 -5.68 9.51 2.76
N ASP A 181 -6.27 10.02 1.68
CA ASP A 181 -7.09 11.23 1.71
C ASP A 181 -8.38 11.01 2.54
N GLU A 182 -9.03 9.85 2.46
CA GLU A 182 -10.20 9.54 3.30
C GLU A 182 -9.83 9.41 4.79
N LEU A 183 -8.67 8.82 5.11
CA LEU A 183 -8.13 8.80 6.47
C LEU A 183 -7.88 10.22 7.00
N LEU A 184 -7.26 11.09 6.21
CA LEU A 184 -6.99 12.47 6.59
C LEU A 184 -8.28 13.25 6.88
N ALA A 185 -9.32 13.02 6.07
CA ALA A 185 -10.60 13.70 6.22
C ALA A 185 -11.41 13.21 7.44
N LEU A 186 -11.38 11.91 7.75
CA LEU A 186 -12.25 11.30 8.77
C LEU A 186 -11.55 10.97 10.09
N GLY A 187 -10.21 10.99 10.09
CA GLY A 187 -9.40 10.40 11.16
C GLY A 187 -9.54 8.87 11.24
N PRO A 188 -8.73 8.20 12.09
CA PRO A 188 -8.68 6.73 12.14
C PRO A 188 -10.01 6.05 12.50
N ALA A 189 -10.77 6.60 13.45
CA ALA A 189 -12.04 6.02 13.88
C ALA A 189 -13.14 6.18 12.81
N GLY A 190 -13.23 7.36 12.20
CA GLY A 190 -14.18 7.62 11.12
C GLY A 190 -13.88 6.78 9.88
N PHE A 191 -12.61 6.66 9.50
CA PHE A 191 -12.22 5.81 8.39
C PHE A 191 -12.46 4.33 8.67
N ARG A 192 -12.20 3.84 9.90
CA ARG A 192 -12.57 2.47 10.31
C ARG A 192 -14.07 2.21 10.17
N ALA A 193 -14.91 3.11 10.66
CA ALA A 193 -16.37 2.99 10.55
C ALA A 193 -16.80 2.94 9.06
N ARG A 194 -16.15 3.72 8.20
CA ARG A 194 -16.38 3.74 6.76
C ARG A 194 -15.98 2.43 6.07
N LEU A 195 -14.87 1.81 6.46
CA LEU A 195 -14.45 0.50 5.98
C LEU A 195 -15.42 -0.60 6.43
N ALA A 196 -15.83 -0.56 7.71
CA ALA A 196 -16.81 -1.50 8.29
C ALA A 196 -18.17 -1.43 7.60
N ALA A 197 -18.67 -0.22 7.30
CA ALA A 197 -19.91 -0.02 6.56
C ALA A 197 -19.87 -0.60 5.12
N GLN A 198 -18.68 -0.93 4.61
CA GLN A 198 -18.50 -1.55 3.28
C GLN A 198 -18.03 -3.01 3.36
N GLY A 199 -18.09 -3.63 4.55
CA GLY A 199 -17.87 -5.06 4.73
C GLY A 199 -16.46 -5.48 5.13
N LEU A 200 -15.54 -4.53 5.38
CA LEU A 200 -14.23 -4.85 5.97
C LEU A 200 -14.32 -4.78 7.50
N PRO A 201 -14.17 -5.90 8.23
CA PRO A 201 -14.27 -5.88 9.68
C PRO A 201 -13.16 -5.05 10.32
N GLY A 202 -13.48 -4.39 11.44
CA GLY A 202 -12.60 -3.46 12.14
C GLY A 202 -11.59 -4.09 13.09
#